data_AF-C4FA93-F1
#
_entry.id   AF-C4FA93-F1
#
_cell.length_a   1.000
_cell.length_b   1.000
_cell.length_c   1.000
_cell.angle_alpha   90.00
_cell.angle_beta   90.00
_cell.angle_gamma   90.00
#
_symmetry.space_group_name_H-M   'P 1'
#
loop_
_entity.id
_entity.type
_entity.pdbx_description
1 polymer ?
#
loop_
_entity_poly.entity_id
_entity_poly.type
_entity_poly.pdbx_seq_one_letter_code
_entity_poly.pdbx_strand_id
1 'polypeptide(L)'
;MSKAKERAFEVVRGGRFLPTPSVLAFGMDEGPLSDRELGALHWVRDAGYAIAMFAHEPAEPLRAQLAEHGIPATVLADDEGPASEPDAPFTVAAARAEALARFCAQRGATLEQAVVIAVTPRDCEAMMSAGRALALHGAGIDASVAAEQTFFDRAMSGLVHALNAAVAMRV
;
A
#
# COMPACT_ATOMS: atom_id res chain seq x y z
N MET A 1 -33.77 8.57 21.59
CA MET A 1 -32.79 7.45 21.61
C MET A 1 -33.54 6.21 21.12
N SER A 2 -33.17 5.48 20.07
CA SER A 2 -31.86 4.91 19.79
C SER A 2 -31.66 4.60 18.30
N LYS A 3 -30.49 5.02 17.80
CA LYS A 3 -29.62 4.49 16.74
C LYS A 3 -30.24 3.85 15.49
N ALA A 4 -30.40 4.68 14.45
CA ALA A 4 -30.19 4.25 13.08
C ALA A 4 -28.71 3.85 12.93
N LYS A 5 -28.44 2.53 12.88
CA LYS A 5 -27.18 2.00 12.36
C LYS A 5 -27.28 2.04 10.85
N GLU A 6 -26.74 3.10 10.25
CA GLU A 6 -26.55 3.18 8.81
C GLU A 6 -25.64 2.03 8.35
N ARG A 7 -26.09 1.42 7.26
CA ARG A 7 -25.52 0.22 6.63
C ARG A 7 -24.22 0.60 5.93
N ALA A 8 -23.11 -0.02 6.33
CA ALA A 8 -21.94 -0.14 5.46
C ALA A 8 -22.35 -1.03 4.28
N PHE A 9 -22.22 -0.52 3.07
CA PHE A 9 -22.53 -1.28 1.86
C PHE A 9 -21.30 -2.10 1.47
N GLU A 10 -21.39 -3.41 1.67
CA GLU A 10 -20.27 -4.35 1.54
C GLU A 10 -20.18 -4.89 0.10
N VAL A 11 -19.02 -4.74 -0.53
CA VAL A 11 -18.74 -5.28 -1.87
C VAL A 11 -18.31 -6.74 -1.75
N VAL A 12 -19.18 -7.64 -2.24
CA VAL A 12 -19.00 -9.10 -2.19
C VAL A 12 -18.17 -9.58 -3.39
N ARG A 13 -16.99 -10.17 -3.14
CA ARG A 13 -16.24 -10.98 -4.12
C ARG A 13 -16.27 -12.44 -3.65
N GLY A 14 -16.91 -13.34 -4.40
CA GLY A 14 -16.84 -14.80 -4.17
C GLY A 14 -17.48 -15.34 -2.88
N GLY A 15 -18.32 -14.57 -2.17
CA GLY A 15 -19.01 -15.03 -0.96
C GLY A 15 -18.17 -15.02 0.33
N ARG A 16 -16.98 -14.41 0.31
CA ARG A 16 -16.12 -14.28 1.48
C ARG A 16 -16.07 -12.82 1.94
N PHE A 17 -16.35 -12.60 3.23
CA PHE A 17 -16.33 -11.28 3.87
C PHE A 17 -14.89 -10.79 3.97
N LEU A 18 -14.53 -9.75 3.22
CA LEU A 18 -13.23 -9.10 3.41
C LEU A 18 -13.35 -8.08 4.55
N PRO A 19 -12.45 -8.11 5.53
CA PRO A 19 -12.48 -7.16 6.62
C PRO A 19 -12.30 -5.73 6.10
N THR A 20 -12.81 -4.74 6.84
CA THR A 20 -12.61 -3.32 6.51
C THR A 20 -11.10 -3.03 6.44
N PRO A 21 -10.60 -2.48 5.33
CA PRO A 21 -9.19 -2.19 5.19
C PRO A 21 -8.70 -1.21 6.26
N SER A 22 -7.54 -1.50 6.84
CA SER A 22 -6.90 -0.69 7.88
C SER A 22 -5.43 -0.37 7.61
N VAL A 23 -4.81 -1.06 6.64
CA VAL A 23 -3.43 -0.85 6.21
C VAL A 23 -3.41 -0.48 4.72
N LEU A 24 -2.61 0.52 4.35
CA LEU A 24 -2.31 0.85 2.96
C LEU A 24 -0.80 0.78 2.75
N ALA A 25 -0.34 0.06 1.73
CA ALA A 25 1.06 0.02 1.35
C ALA A 25 1.26 0.26 -0.16
N PHE A 26 2.37 0.90 -0.54
CA PHE A 26 2.72 1.14 -1.94
C PHE A 26 4.21 1.43 -2.11
N GLY A 27 4.75 1.21 -3.32
CA GLY A 27 6.15 1.46 -3.64
C GLY A 27 6.48 2.92 -3.95
N MET A 28 7.65 3.36 -3.52
CA MET A 28 8.24 4.68 -3.75
C MET A 28 9.70 4.54 -4.17
N ASP A 29 9.92 4.02 -5.38
CA ASP A 29 11.25 3.68 -5.88
C ASP A 29 11.92 4.82 -6.67
N GLU A 30 11.15 5.79 -7.16
CA GLU A 30 11.65 6.84 -8.04
C GLU A 30 11.09 8.20 -7.64
N GLY A 31 11.95 9.16 -7.30
CA GLY A 31 11.59 10.56 -7.14
C GLY A 31 10.72 10.89 -5.90
N PRO A 32 10.80 12.15 -5.40
CA PRO A 32 10.05 12.58 -4.21
C PRO A 32 8.54 12.58 -4.46
N LEU A 33 7.74 12.50 -3.39
CA LEU A 33 6.29 12.72 -3.46
C LEU A 33 5.99 14.13 -3.98
N SER A 34 5.04 14.25 -4.89
CA SER A 34 4.50 15.53 -5.34
C SER A 34 3.49 16.09 -4.33
N ASP A 35 3.22 17.40 -4.37
CA ASP A 35 2.22 18.05 -3.52
C ASP A 35 0.84 17.39 -3.60
N ARG A 36 0.48 16.88 -4.78
CA ARG A 36 -0.81 16.17 -4.99
C ARG A 36 -0.84 14.83 -4.29
N GLU A 37 0.28 14.09 -4.30
CA GLU A 37 0.38 12.80 -3.60
C GLU A 37 0.43 13.01 -2.08
N LEU A 38 1.16 14.03 -1.61
CA LEU A 38 1.14 14.45 -0.21
C LEU A 38 -0.27 14.83 0.25
N GLY A 39 -1.00 15.59 -0.57
CA GLY A 39 -2.42 15.91 -0.35
C GLY A 39 -3.30 14.65 -0.26
N ALA A 40 -3.12 13.70 -1.19
CA ALA A 40 -3.84 12.42 -1.18
C ALA A 40 -3.56 11.59 0.09
N LEU A 41 -2.31 11.61 0.59
CA LEU A 41 -1.92 10.87 1.79
C LEU A 41 -2.59 11.41 3.06
N HIS A 42 -2.91 12.71 3.12
CA HIS A 42 -3.72 13.24 4.22
C HIS A 42 -5.13 12.64 4.22
N TRP A 43 -5.76 12.49 3.05
CA TRP A 43 -7.07 11.84 2.95
C TRP A 43 -7.02 10.36 3.36
N VAL A 44 -5.95 9.65 2.96
CA VAL A 44 -5.71 8.26 3.38
C VAL A 44 -5.57 8.16 4.90
N ARG A 45 -4.79 9.04 5.52
CA ARG A 45 -4.64 9.12 6.98
C ARG A 45 -5.98 9.40 7.65
N ASP A 46 -6.74 10.36 7.14
CA ASP A 46 -8.01 10.79 7.73
C ASP A 46 -9.11 9.71 7.59
N ALA A 47 -9.01 8.85 6.57
CA ALA A 47 -9.79 7.63 6.44
C ALA A 47 -9.40 6.55 7.48
N GLY A 48 -8.30 6.73 8.21
CA GLY A 48 -7.85 5.89 9.31
C GLY A 48 -6.91 4.75 8.92
N TYR A 49 -6.24 4.85 7.76
CA TYR A 49 -5.24 3.87 7.34
C TYR A 49 -3.92 4.04 8.12
N ALA A 50 -3.32 2.92 8.50
CA ALA A 50 -1.89 2.85 8.77
C ALA A 50 -1.15 2.77 7.43
N ILE A 51 -0.29 3.74 7.15
CA ILE A 51 0.39 3.88 5.84
C ILE A 51 1.80 3.30 5.94
N ALA A 52 2.14 2.40 5.01
CA ALA A 52 3.50 1.93 4.76
C ALA A 52 3.94 2.30 3.35
N MET A 53 5.21 2.61 3.16
CA MET A 53 5.79 2.87 1.84
C MET A 53 7.02 2.02 1.65
N PHE A 54 7.06 1.19 0.61
CA PHE A 54 8.28 0.48 0.24
C PHE A 54 9.24 1.47 -0.42
N ALA A 55 10.50 1.45 -0.05
CA ALA A 55 11.51 2.31 -0.66
C ALA A 55 12.73 1.50 -1.07
N HIS A 56 13.15 1.67 -2.31
CA HIS A 56 14.50 1.31 -2.72
C HIS A 56 15.48 2.36 -2.18
N GLU A 57 16.65 1.93 -1.70
CA GLU A 57 17.64 2.81 -1.10
C GLU A 57 17.99 4.05 -1.97
N PRO A 58 18.25 5.21 -1.34
CA PRO A 58 18.19 5.50 0.10
C PRO A 58 16.77 5.89 0.57
N ALA A 59 16.38 5.44 1.77
CA ALA A 59 15.05 5.70 2.34
C ALA A 59 14.96 7.06 3.08
N GLU A 60 16.08 7.64 3.50
CA GLU A 60 16.16 8.86 4.29
C GLU A 60 15.50 10.08 3.62
N PRO A 61 15.67 10.33 2.30
CA PRO A 61 15.00 11.47 1.66
C PRO A 61 13.48 11.35 1.74
N LEU A 62 12.93 10.15 1.58
CA LEU A 62 11.49 9.91 1.71
C LEU A 62 11.03 10.10 3.17
N ARG A 63 11.79 9.58 4.14
CA ARG A 63 11.51 9.78 5.57
C ARG A 63 11.53 11.26 5.95
N ALA A 64 12.51 12.01 5.47
CA ALA A 64 12.62 13.44 5.70
C ALA A 64 11.44 14.21 5.11
N GLN A 65 11.06 13.90 3.87
CA GLN A 65 9.91 14.50 3.22
C GLN A 65 8.61 14.23 3.99
N LEU A 66 8.37 12.98 4.40
CA LEU A 66 7.18 12.63 5.19
C LEU A 66 7.14 13.36 6.53
N ALA A 67 8.29 13.52 7.20
CA ALA A 67 8.41 14.25 8.45
C ALA A 67 8.13 15.76 8.27
N GLU A 68 8.68 16.38 7.22
CA GLU A 68 8.45 17.79 6.88
C GLU A 68 6.96 18.09 6.67
N HIS A 69 6.24 17.17 6.03
CA HIS A 69 4.81 17.31 5.76
C HIS A 69 3.90 16.70 6.85
N GLY A 70 4.47 16.20 7.95
CA GLY A 70 3.69 15.64 9.07
C GLY A 70 2.83 14.44 8.68
N ILE A 71 3.29 13.60 7.74
CA ILE A 71 2.60 12.40 7.29
C ILE A 71 3.06 11.20 8.13
N PRO A 72 2.18 10.56 8.92
CA PRO A 72 2.55 9.45 9.81
C PRO A 72 2.62 8.12 9.04
N ALA A 73 3.52 8.04 8.05
CA ALA A 73 3.78 6.84 7.28
C ALA A 73 5.09 6.15 7.73
N THR A 74 5.12 4.83 7.64
CA THR A 74 6.32 4.03 7.92
C THR A 74 6.99 3.67 6.60
N VAL A 75 8.26 4.04 6.43
CA VAL A 75 9.05 3.64 5.26
C VAL A 75 9.71 2.29 5.54
N LEU A 76 9.36 1.30 4.73
CA LEU A 76 9.90 -0.07 4.75
C LEU A 76 10.98 -0.15 3.67
N ALA A 77 12.24 0.02 4.06
CA ALA A 77 13.35 -0.02 3.11
C ALA A 77 13.68 -1.47 2.73
N ASP A 78 14.10 -1.68 1.48
CA ASP A 78 14.40 -3.03 0.95
C ASP A 78 15.56 -3.73 1.70
N ASP A 79 16.44 -2.98 2.35
CA ASP A 79 17.67 -3.41 3.05
C ASP A 79 17.51 -3.56 4.57
N GLU A 80 16.45 -2.98 5.16
CA GLU A 80 16.14 -3.09 6.59
C GLU A 80 15.47 -4.43 6.96
N GLY A 81 15.42 -5.39 6.03
CA GLY A 81 14.99 -6.77 6.27
C GLY A 81 16.03 -7.57 7.10
N PRO A 82 15.66 -8.74 7.66
CA PRO A 82 16.68 -9.62 8.22
C PRO A 82 17.72 -9.89 7.14
N ALA A 83 19.00 -9.80 7.50
CA ALA A 83 20.08 -10.20 6.61
C ALA A 83 19.76 -11.61 6.11
N SER A 84 19.42 -11.73 4.83
CA SER A 84 19.08 -13.01 4.21
C SER A 84 20.18 -14.01 4.56
N GLU A 85 19.80 -15.21 5.00
CA GLU A 85 20.77 -16.31 5.04
C GLU A 85 21.39 -16.43 3.63
N PRO A 86 22.73 -16.60 3.52
CA PRO A 86 23.47 -16.44 2.27
C PRO A 86 23.03 -17.37 1.12
N ASP A 87 22.16 -18.35 1.39
CA ASP A 87 21.70 -19.37 0.44
C ASP A 87 20.22 -19.28 0.04
N ALA A 88 19.44 -18.31 0.55
CA ALA A 88 18.06 -18.11 0.09
C ALA A 88 18.00 -17.04 -1.02
N PRO A 89 17.48 -17.34 -2.22
CA PRO A 89 17.21 -16.32 -3.23
C PRO A 89 15.98 -15.52 -2.80
N PHE A 90 16.14 -14.66 -1.79
CA PHE A 90 15.07 -13.76 -1.36
C PHE A 90 15.03 -12.60 -2.35
N THR A 91 14.03 -12.62 -3.22
CA THR A 91 13.80 -11.51 -4.17
C THR A 91 13.39 -10.27 -3.37
N VAL A 92 13.65 -9.08 -3.90
CA VAL A 92 13.16 -7.82 -3.30
C VAL A 92 11.63 -7.86 -3.15
N ALA A 93 10.92 -8.52 -4.07
CA ALA A 93 9.47 -8.66 -3.98
C ALA A 93 9.03 -9.49 -2.77
N ALA A 94 9.67 -10.63 -2.53
CA ALA A 94 9.43 -11.44 -1.34
C ALA A 94 9.74 -10.67 -0.05
N ALA A 95 10.80 -9.87 -0.05
CA ALA A 95 11.17 -9.01 1.08
C ALA A 95 10.10 -7.96 1.39
N ARG A 96 9.54 -7.31 0.39
CA ARG A 96 8.42 -6.36 0.57
C ARG A 96 7.17 -7.04 1.11
N ALA A 97 6.86 -8.25 0.66
CA ALA A 97 5.73 -9.02 1.17
C ALA A 97 5.90 -9.37 2.66
N GLU A 98 7.09 -9.79 3.06
CA GLU A 98 7.39 -10.08 4.46
C GLU A 98 7.39 -8.81 5.34
N ALA A 99 7.97 -7.71 4.85
CA ALA A 99 7.95 -6.42 5.53
C ALA A 99 6.51 -5.93 5.76
N LEU A 100 5.63 -6.09 4.76
CA LEU A 100 4.20 -5.79 4.88
C LEU A 100 3.54 -6.66 5.95
N ALA A 101 3.81 -7.96 5.96
CA ALA A 101 3.22 -8.87 6.94
C ALA A 101 3.60 -8.48 8.38
N ARG A 102 4.88 -8.13 8.61
CA ARG A 102 5.35 -7.63 9.92
C ARG A 102 4.70 -6.30 10.28
N PHE A 103 4.59 -5.37 9.33
CA PHE A 103 3.92 -4.09 9.54
C PHE A 103 2.47 -4.27 9.95
N CYS A 104 1.70 -5.11 9.25
CA CYS A 104 0.33 -5.46 9.62
C CYS A 104 0.25 -6.01 11.05
N ALA A 105 1.11 -6.97 11.40
CA ALA A 105 1.13 -7.59 12.72
C ALA A 105 1.40 -6.58 13.85
N GLN A 106 2.36 -5.66 13.65
CA GLN A 106 2.66 -4.58 14.60
C GLN A 106 1.48 -3.63 14.82
N ARG A 107 0.58 -3.50 13.85
CA ARG A 107 -0.64 -2.69 13.93
C ARG A 107 -1.87 -3.49 14.39
N GLY A 108 -1.72 -4.76 14.76
CA GLY A 108 -2.83 -5.63 15.12
C GLY A 108 -3.77 -5.95 13.95
N ALA A 109 -3.24 -5.89 12.72
CA ALA A 109 -3.97 -6.16 11.49
C ALA A 109 -3.45 -7.42 10.79
N THR A 110 -4.25 -7.98 9.88
CA THR A 110 -3.85 -9.06 8.99
C THR A 110 -3.60 -8.54 7.57
N LEU A 111 -2.95 -9.34 6.73
CA LEU A 111 -2.81 -9.03 5.30
C LEU A 111 -4.16 -8.90 4.59
N GLU A 112 -5.21 -9.59 5.05
CA GLU A 112 -6.58 -9.42 4.52
C GLU A 112 -7.14 -8.01 4.74
N GLN A 113 -6.59 -7.24 5.69
CA GLN A 113 -6.95 -5.84 5.97
C GLN A 113 -6.05 -4.83 5.23
N ALA A 114 -5.07 -5.32 4.45
CA ALA A 114 -4.18 -4.47 3.67
C ALA A 114 -4.77 -4.21 2.28
N VAL A 115 -4.65 -2.96 1.85
CA VAL A 115 -4.71 -2.56 0.44
C VAL A 115 -3.26 -2.32 0.00
N VAL A 116 -2.86 -2.91 -1.11
CA VAL A 116 -1.55 -2.63 -1.71
C VAL A 116 -1.73 -2.03 -3.09
N ILE A 117 -1.03 -0.93 -3.34
CA ILE A 117 -0.90 -0.33 -4.67
C ILE A 117 0.48 -0.71 -5.21
N ALA A 118 0.53 -1.62 -6.17
CA ALA A 118 1.76 -1.94 -6.87
C ALA A 118 2.13 -0.79 -7.82
N VAL A 119 3.33 -0.24 -7.65
CA VAL A 119 3.88 0.86 -8.45
C VAL A 119 4.93 0.33 -9.41
N THR A 120 5.77 -0.59 -8.94
CA THR A 120 6.80 -1.29 -9.74
C THR A 120 6.65 -2.81 -9.60
N PRO A 121 7.30 -3.62 -10.46
CA PRO A 121 7.25 -5.08 -10.35
C PRO A 121 7.74 -5.64 -9.00
N ARG A 122 8.49 -4.85 -8.23
CA ARG A 122 8.95 -5.22 -6.88
C ARG A 122 7.81 -5.29 -5.87
N ASP A 123 6.70 -4.60 -6.11
CA ASP A 123 5.56 -4.59 -5.19
C ASP A 123 4.63 -5.79 -5.37
N CYS A 124 4.81 -6.55 -6.46
CA CYS A 124 3.87 -7.59 -6.89
C CYS A 124 3.58 -8.64 -5.82
N GLU A 125 4.60 -9.18 -5.15
CA GLU A 125 4.36 -10.23 -4.13
C GLU A 125 3.63 -9.68 -2.90
N ALA A 126 3.95 -8.46 -2.48
CA ALA A 126 3.21 -7.77 -1.41
C ALA A 126 1.76 -7.53 -1.82
N MET A 127 1.54 -7.15 -3.08
CA MET A 127 0.21 -6.92 -3.65
C MET A 127 -0.63 -8.20 -3.69
N MET A 128 -0.05 -9.30 -4.16
CA MET A 128 -0.72 -10.61 -4.24
C MET A 128 -1.09 -11.18 -2.87
N SER A 129 -0.34 -10.79 -1.83
CA SER A 129 -0.57 -11.23 -0.45
C SER A 129 -1.66 -10.42 0.25
N ALA A 130 -2.01 -9.24 -0.26
CA ALA A 130 -2.95 -8.32 0.36
C ALA A 130 -4.41 -8.71 0.13
N GLY A 131 -5.29 -8.31 1.04
CA GLY A 131 -6.74 -8.53 0.90
C GLY A 131 -7.35 -7.76 -0.26
N ARG A 132 -6.75 -6.61 -0.62
CA ARG A 132 -7.12 -5.81 -1.79
C ARG A 132 -5.91 -5.35 -2.57
N ALA A 133 -6.02 -5.39 -3.90
CA ALA A 133 -4.93 -5.14 -4.82
C ALA A 133 -5.28 -4.05 -5.83
N LEU A 134 -4.42 -3.04 -5.93
CA LEU A 134 -4.46 -1.98 -6.92
C LEU A 134 -3.11 -1.95 -7.65
N ALA A 135 -3.06 -1.49 -8.89
CA ALA A 135 -1.80 -1.39 -9.63
C ALA A 135 -1.73 -0.13 -10.50
N LEU A 136 -0.51 0.39 -10.68
CA LEU A 136 -0.18 1.31 -11.77
C LEU A 136 0.32 0.51 -12.98
N HIS A 137 0.22 1.06 -14.20
CA HIS A 137 0.70 0.38 -15.41
C HIS A 137 2.19 0.02 -15.34
N GLY A 138 3.01 0.86 -14.69
CA GLY A 138 4.42 0.62 -14.41
C GLY A 138 4.73 -0.60 -13.55
N ALA A 139 3.75 -1.19 -12.85
CA ALA A 139 3.94 -2.41 -12.07
C ALA A 139 4.05 -3.68 -12.92
N GLY A 140 3.77 -3.58 -14.23
CA GLY A 140 3.89 -4.67 -15.18
C GLY A 140 2.59 -5.47 -15.37
N ILE A 141 2.68 -6.44 -16.27
CA ILE A 141 1.52 -7.20 -16.76
C ILE A 141 0.91 -8.05 -15.64
N ASP A 142 1.73 -8.71 -14.83
CA ASP A 142 1.26 -9.59 -13.75
C ASP A 142 0.45 -8.81 -12.71
N ALA A 143 0.94 -7.64 -12.30
CA ALA A 143 0.22 -6.74 -11.41
C ALA A 143 -1.10 -6.28 -12.03
N SER A 144 -1.07 -5.92 -13.32
CA SER A 144 -2.25 -5.42 -14.05
C SER A 144 -3.35 -6.48 -14.19
N VAL A 145 -2.98 -7.75 -14.33
CA VAL A 145 -3.94 -8.86 -14.44
C VAL A 145 -4.55 -9.22 -13.08
N ALA A 146 -3.76 -9.12 -12.00
CA ALA A 146 -4.20 -9.51 -10.67
C ALA A 146 -4.95 -8.41 -9.89
N ALA A 147 -4.67 -7.13 -10.18
CA ALA A 147 -5.27 -6.01 -9.49
C ALA A 147 -6.80 -5.92 -9.71
N GLU A 148 -7.52 -5.42 -8.72
CA GLU A 148 -8.94 -5.09 -8.83
C GLU A 148 -9.17 -3.90 -9.76
N GLN A 149 -8.25 -2.93 -9.73
CA GLN A 149 -8.25 -1.76 -10.61
C GLN A 149 -6.81 -1.38 -10.98
N THR A 150 -6.64 -0.96 -12.22
CA THR A 150 -5.39 -0.46 -12.77
C THR A 150 -5.51 1.03 -13.08
N PHE A 151 -4.46 1.79 -12.77
CA PHE A 151 -4.40 3.24 -13.01
C PHE A 151 -3.18 3.57 -13.86
N PHE A 152 -3.20 4.74 -14.51
CA PHE A 152 -2.05 5.24 -15.28
C PHE A 152 -0.76 5.27 -14.46
N ASP A 153 0.36 5.52 -15.11
CA ASP A 153 1.64 5.68 -14.41
C ASP A 153 1.62 6.86 -13.44
N ARG A 154 2.55 6.83 -12.48
CA ARG A 154 2.73 7.90 -11.49
C ARG A 154 2.90 9.27 -12.15
N ALA A 155 3.67 9.34 -13.24
CA ALA A 155 3.87 10.56 -14.04
C ALA A 155 2.56 11.17 -14.58
N MET A 156 1.52 10.35 -14.76
CA MET A 156 0.18 10.76 -15.21
C MET A 156 -0.81 10.90 -14.05
N SER A 157 -0.31 11.14 -12.83
CA SER A 157 -1.09 11.22 -11.59
C SER A 157 -1.79 9.92 -11.19
N GLY A 158 -1.35 8.77 -11.69
CA GLY A 158 -1.99 7.49 -11.39
C GLY A 158 -2.00 7.14 -9.91
N LEU A 159 -0.92 7.44 -9.18
CA LEU A 159 -0.81 7.19 -7.75
C LEU A 159 -1.90 7.94 -6.96
N VAL A 160 -2.17 9.20 -7.29
CA VAL A 160 -3.24 9.99 -6.64
C VAL A 160 -4.60 9.32 -6.81
N HIS A 161 -4.91 8.83 -8.01
CA HIS A 161 -6.17 8.13 -8.27
C HIS A 161 -6.26 6.80 -7.52
N ALA A 162 -5.15 6.05 -7.45
CA ALA A 162 -5.08 4.80 -6.69
C ALA A 162 -5.26 5.03 -5.18
N LEU A 163 -4.63 6.07 -4.61
CA LEU A 163 -4.81 6.46 -3.21
C LEU A 163 -6.27 6.82 -2.91
N ASN A 164 -6.92 7.59 -3.79
CA ASN A 164 -8.34 7.92 -3.65
C ASN A 164 -9.25 6.69 -3.76
N ALA A 165 -8.93 5.76 -4.65
CA ALA A 165 -9.66 4.49 -4.76
C ALA A 165 -9.52 3.65 -3.47
N ALA A 166 -8.32 3.59 -2.88
CA ALA A 166 -8.12 2.93 -1.60
C ALA A 166 -8.94 3.57 -0.46
N VAL A 167 -9.06 4.90 -0.43
CA VAL A 167 -9.96 5.58 0.51
C VAL A 167 -11.41 5.13 0.31
N ALA A 168 -11.88 5.06 -0.94
CA ALA A 168 -13.23 4.62 -1.26
C ALA A 168 -13.51 3.16 -0.89
N MET A 169 -12.50 2.29 -0.82
CA MET A 169 -12.67 0.88 -0.42
C MET A 169 -12.99 0.67 1.07
N ARG A 170 -12.87 1.73 1.89
CA ARG A 170 -13.13 1.68 3.33
C ARG A 170 -14.53 2.21 3.70
N VAL A 171 -15.20 2.89 2.76
CA VAL A 171 -16.55 3.49 2.92
C VAL A 171 -17.61 2.46 2.57
#